data_AF-A0A938UVF9-F1
#
_entry.id   AF-A0A938UVF9-F1
#
_cell.length_a   1.000
_cell.length_b   1.000
_cell.length_c   1.000
_cell.angle_alpha   90.00
_cell.angle_beta   90.00
_cell.angle_gamma   90.00
#
_symmetry.space_group_name_H-M   'P 1'
#
loop_
_entity.id
_entity.type
_entity.pdbx_description
1 polymer ?
#
loop_
_entity_poly.entity_id
_entity_poly.type
_entity_poly.pdbx_seq_one_letter_code
_entity_poly.pdbx_strand_id
1 'polypeptide(L)'
;MSFSILLSVVTALAWGIQSIFLKKAMRDIPLTSAILISLIINFFVLVFLIGVSAEKGFSVFIDISGPIYFYFMVAGFLNYLLGRGLYYSSFRFISITRSTSISSTYPMISVAFAIIVLGEKLALHQLIGIGLTLSGTYLLMMRGKR
;
A
#
# COMPACT_ATOMS: atom_id res chain seq x y z
N MET A 1 7.72 -18.90 -8.51
CA MET A 1 8.38 -18.20 -7.39
C MET A 1 9.05 -16.89 -7.84
N SER A 2 9.78 -16.86 -8.97
CA SER A 2 10.50 -15.64 -9.43
C SER A 2 9.61 -14.49 -9.96
N PHE A 3 8.46 -14.81 -10.58
CA PHE A 3 7.59 -13.79 -11.19
C PHE A 3 6.90 -12.89 -10.14
N SER A 4 6.42 -13.45 -9.03
CA SER A 4 5.82 -12.68 -7.93
C SER A 4 6.81 -11.73 -7.26
N ILE A 5 8.09 -12.12 -7.16
CA ILE A 5 9.16 -11.26 -6.65
C ILE A 5 9.37 -10.09 -7.61
N LEU A 6 9.45 -10.34 -8.92
CA LEU A 6 9.57 -9.30 -9.93
C LEU A 6 8.41 -8.29 -9.85
N LEU A 7 7.16 -8.76 -9.77
CA LEU A 7 5.99 -7.90 -9.61
C LEU A 7 6.04 -7.06 -8.33
N SER A 8 6.56 -7.63 -7.24
CA SER A 8 6.72 -6.91 -5.97
C SER A 8 7.78 -5.80 -6.08
N VAL A 9 8.88 -6.04 -6.79
CA VAL A 9 9.90 -5.01 -7.07
C VAL A 9 9.33 -3.89 -7.95
N VAL A 10 8.58 -4.24 -9.00
CA VAL A 10 7.90 -3.25 -9.84
C VAL A 10 6.91 -2.42 -9.02
N THR A 11 6.19 -3.04 -8.08
CA THR A 11 5.30 -2.34 -7.15
C THR A 11 6.07 -1.33 -6.30
N ALA A 12 7.22 -1.71 -5.74
CA ALA A 12 8.05 -0.81 -4.95
C ALA A 12 8.54 0.40 -5.77
N LEU A 13 8.95 0.18 -7.02
CA LEU A 13 9.34 1.26 -7.94
C LEU A 13 8.16 2.20 -8.23
N ALA A 14 6.99 1.64 -8.55
CA ALA A 14 5.79 2.40 -8.83
C ALA A 14 5.38 3.28 -7.64
N TRP A 15 5.36 2.72 -6.42
CA TRP A 15 5.05 3.47 -5.19
C TRP A 15 6.08 4.57 -4.90
N GLY A 16 7.37 4.28 -5.12
CA GLY A 16 8.44 5.27 -4.96
C GLY A 16 8.25 6.47 -5.89
N ILE A 17 8.07 6.21 -7.19
CA ILE A 17 7.86 7.25 -8.21
C ILE A 17 6.56 8.02 -7.94
N GLN A 18 5.47 7.30 -7.64
CA GLN A 18 4.16 7.89 -7.35
C GLN A 18 4.22 8.91 -6.22
N SER A 19 4.97 8.62 -5.15
CA SER A 19 5.06 9.51 -3.98
C SER A 19 5.60 10.91 -4.33
N ILE A 20 6.51 10.98 -5.30
CA ILE A 20 7.11 12.24 -5.79
C ILE A 20 6.07 13.05 -6.56
N PHE A 21 5.40 12.43 -7.53
CA PHE A 21 4.34 13.09 -8.31
C PHE A 21 3.20 13.55 -7.43
N LEU A 22 2.81 12.73 -6.45
CA LEU A 22 1.76 13.07 -5.52
C LEU A 22 2.13 14.27 -4.65
N LYS A 23 3.33 14.30 -4.08
CA LYS A 23 3.77 15.46 -3.30
C LYS A 23 3.81 16.73 -4.15
N LYS A 24 4.21 16.62 -5.42
CA LYS A 24 4.18 17.75 -6.36
C LYS A 24 2.75 18.21 -6.64
N ALA A 25 1.83 17.29 -6.95
CA ALA A 25 0.43 17.60 -7.22
C ALA A 25 -0.26 18.25 -6.00
N MET A 26 0.03 17.77 -4.79
CA MET A 26 -0.53 18.31 -3.54
C MET A 26 0.00 19.70 -3.15
N ARG A 27 0.96 20.26 -3.90
CA ARG A 27 1.40 21.64 -3.70
C ARG A 27 0.34 22.64 -4.14
N ASP A 28 -0.37 22.30 -5.22
CA ASP A 28 -1.25 23.24 -5.93
C ASP A 28 -2.74 22.94 -5.69
N ILE A 29 -3.07 21.76 -5.16
CA ILE A 29 -4.46 21.35 -4.87
C ILE A 29 -4.63 20.74 -3.46
N PRO A 30 -5.84 20.82 -2.87
CA PRO A 30 -6.15 20.15 -1.61
C PRO A 30 -5.95 18.63 -1.67
N LEU A 31 -5.60 18.03 -0.53
CA LEU A 31 -5.37 16.58 -0.40
C LEU A 31 -6.60 15.77 -0.84
N THR A 32 -7.80 16.18 -0.40
CA THR A 32 -9.04 15.48 -0.72
C THR A 32 -9.28 15.45 -2.22
N SER A 33 -9.00 16.56 -2.92
CA SER A 33 -9.10 16.65 -4.38
C SER A 33 -8.08 15.74 -5.07
N ALA A 34 -6.83 15.72 -4.59
CA ALA A 34 -5.79 14.85 -5.13
C ALA A 34 -6.15 13.35 -4.97
N ILE A 35 -6.67 12.97 -3.80
CA ILE A 35 -7.17 11.61 -3.54
C ILE A 35 -8.32 11.30 -4.51
N LEU A 36 -9.34 12.15 -4.57
CA LEU A 36 -10.53 11.92 -5.40
C LEU A 36 -10.16 11.76 -6.88
N ILE A 37 -9.34 12.65 -7.43
CA ILE A 37 -8.85 12.55 -8.82
C ILE A 37 -8.13 11.22 -9.04
N SER A 38 -7.24 10.83 -8.12
CA SER A 38 -6.51 9.56 -8.25
C SER A 38 -7.43 8.34 -8.16
N LEU A 39 -8.51 8.40 -7.39
CA LEU A 39 -9.50 7.32 -7.28
C LEU A 39 -10.33 7.18 -8.56
N ILE A 40 -10.75 8.30 -9.14
CA ILE A 40 -11.49 8.31 -10.40
C ILE A 40 -10.64 7.71 -11.52
N ILE A 41 -9.38 8.15 -11.65
CA ILE A 41 -8.45 7.60 -12.64
C ILE A 41 -8.23 6.10 -12.40
N ASN A 42 -7.96 5.69 -11.15
CA ASN A 42 -7.78 4.28 -10.82
C ASN A 42 -9.03 3.44 -11.16
N PHE A 43 -10.22 3.95 -10.89
CA PHE A 43 -11.47 3.26 -11.21
C PHE A 43 -11.60 2.99 -12.70
N PHE A 44 -11.40 4.01 -13.55
CA PHE A 44 -11.50 3.84 -15.00
C PHE A 44 -10.41 2.93 -15.56
N VAL A 45 -9.17 3.04 -15.07
CA VAL A 45 -8.08 2.14 -15.46
C VAL A 45 -8.42 0.70 -15.09
N LEU A 46 -8.94 0.45 -13.89
CA LEU A 46 -9.33 -0.90 -13.46
C LEU A 46 -10.49 -1.45 -14.30
N VAL A 47 -11.54 -0.66 -14.54
CA VAL A 47 -12.67 -1.06 -15.38
C VAL A 47 -12.20 -1.40 -16.80
N PHE A 48 -11.32 -0.58 -17.38
CA PHE A 48 -10.72 -0.83 -18.68
C PHE A 48 -9.89 -2.12 -18.71
N LEU A 49 -9.01 -2.32 -17.71
CA LEU A 49 -8.18 -3.53 -17.61
C LEU A 49 -9.04 -4.80 -17.45
N ILE A 50 -10.11 -4.75 -16.65
CA ILE A 50 -11.07 -5.87 -16.53
C ILE A 50 -11.77 -6.12 -17.86
N GLY A 51 -12.17 -5.07 -18.57
CA GLY A 51 -12.85 -5.17 -19.87
C GLY A 51 -11.99 -5.72 -21.01
N VAL A 52 -10.67 -5.48 -20.98
CA VAL A 52 -9.71 -5.99 -21.97
C VAL A 52 -9.11 -7.35 -21.58
N SER A 53 -9.18 -7.72 -20.29
CA SER A 53 -8.68 -9.01 -19.82
C SER A 53 -9.48 -10.17 -20.44
N ALA A 54 -8.77 -11.17 -20.97
CA ALA A 54 -9.35 -12.37 -21.59
C ALA A 54 -9.92 -13.38 -20.58
N GLU A 55 -9.88 -13.06 -19.28
CA GLU A 55 -10.43 -13.89 -18.22
C GLU A 55 -11.97 -13.73 -18.12
N LYS A 56 -12.56 -14.22 -17.01
CA LYS A 56 -14.00 -14.13 -16.70
C LYS A 56 -14.56 -12.69 -16.64
N GLY A 57 -13.73 -11.66 -16.80
CA GLY A 57 -14.16 -10.25 -16.86
C GLY A 57 -15.05 -9.86 -15.68
N PHE A 58 -16.19 -9.24 -15.97
CA PHE A 58 -17.14 -8.80 -14.95
C PHE A 58 -18.00 -9.93 -14.35
N SER A 59 -18.01 -11.14 -14.93
CA SER A 59 -18.86 -12.23 -14.45
C SER A 59 -18.48 -12.72 -13.05
N VAL A 60 -17.21 -12.56 -12.66
CA VAL A 60 -16.70 -12.93 -11.32
C VAL A 60 -17.41 -12.13 -10.22
N PHE A 61 -17.82 -10.89 -10.49
CA PHE A 61 -18.51 -10.05 -9.50
C PHE A 61 -19.97 -10.47 -9.26
N ILE A 62 -20.47 -11.49 -9.95
CA ILE A 62 -21.82 -12.01 -9.73
C ILE A 62 -21.77 -13.30 -8.89
N ASP A 63 -20.66 -14.04 -9.00
CA ASP A 63 -20.46 -15.34 -8.34
C ASP A 63 -19.89 -15.22 -6.91
N ILE A 64 -19.54 -14.03 -6.44
CA ILE A 64 -18.94 -13.83 -5.11
C ILE A 64 -20.02 -13.87 -4.02
N SER A 65 -19.77 -14.62 -2.95
CA SER A 65 -20.67 -14.69 -1.81
C SER A 65 -20.74 -13.37 -1.03
N GLY A 66 -21.93 -13.02 -0.50
CA GLY A 66 -22.17 -11.80 0.29
C GLY A 66 -21.14 -11.52 1.41
N PRO A 67 -20.74 -12.51 2.22
CA PRO A 67 -19.73 -12.31 3.27
C PRO A 67 -18.34 -11.91 2.75
N ILE A 68 -17.98 -12.32 1.53
CA ILE A 68 -16.70 -11.95 0.92
C ILE A 68 -16.67 -10.45 0.59
N TYR A 69 -17.80 -9.87 0.16
CA TYR A 69 -17.91 -8.43 -0.04
C TYR A 69 -17.64 -7.65 1.25
N PHE A 70 -18.09 -8.16 2.40
CA PHE A 70 -17.83 -7.50 3.68
C PHE A 70 -16.32 -7.38 3.95
N TYR A 71 -15.55 -8.45 3.74
CA TYR A 71 -14.09 -8.40 3.89
C TYR A 71 -13.45 -7.38 2.93
N PHE A 72 -13.89 -7.33 1.66
CA PHE A 72 -13.39 -6.34 0.71
C PHE A 72 -13.81 -4.91 1.03
N MET A 73 -15.00 -4.69 1.58
CA MET A 73 -15.47 -3.38 2.03
C MET A 73 -14.61 -2.87 3.20
N VAL A 74 -14.36 -3.72 4.20
CA VAL A 74 -13.48 -3.37 5.33
C VAL A 74 -12.06 -3.11 4.84
N ALA A 75 -11.50 -3.99 4.01
CA ALA A 75 -10.16 -3.81 3.46
C ALA A 75 -10.04 -2.53 2.63
N GLY A 76 -11.02 -2.23 1.78
CA GLY A 76 -11.10 -1.00 0.99
C GLY A 76 -11.19 0.25 1.87
N PHE A 77 -12.07 0.24 2.87
CA PHE A 77 -12.23 1.35 3.80
C PHE A 77 -10.92 1.64 4.57
N LEU A 78 -10.30 0.60 5.13
CA LEU A 78 -9.02 0.72 5.85
C LEU A 78 -7.90 1.20 4.92
N ASN A 79 -7.82 0.68 3.68
CA ASN A 79 -6.77 1.05 2.74
C ASN A 79 -6.90 2.50 2.27
N TYR A 80 -8.10 2.92 1.86
CA TYR A 80 -8.30 4.20 1.20
C TYR A 80 -8.49 5.34 2.19
N LEU A 81 -9.40 5.19 3.16
CA LEU A 81 -9.73 6.27 4.08
C LEU A 81 -8.64 6.46 5.12
N LEU A 82 -8.26 5.39 5.81
CA LEU A 82 -7.21 5.46 6.83
C LEU A 82 -5.82 5.41 6.20
N GLY A 83 -5.50 4.37 5.44
CA GLY A 83 -4.15 4.15 4.90
C GLY A 83 -3.67 5.28 4.01
N ARG A 84 -4.26 5.43 2.82
CA ARG A 84 -3.86 6.46 1.83
C ARG A 84 -4.12 7.86 2.37
N GLY A 85 -5.26 8.11 3.03
CA GLY A 85 -5.57 9.41 3.61
C GLY A 85 -4.51 9.91 4.59
N LEU A 86 -4.14 9.10 5.59
CA LEU A 86 -3.13 9.45 6.59
C LEU A 86 -1.72 9.50 5.97
N TYR A 87 -1.39 8.53 5.12
CA TYR A 87 -0.09 8.48 4.46
C TYR A 87 0.15 9.74 3.62
N TYR A 88 -0.81 10.14 2.80
CA TYR A 88 -0.68 11.33 1.97
C TYR A 88 -0.71 12.62 2.80
N SER A 89 -1.53 12.67 3.85
CA SER A 89 -1.54 13.79 4.80
C SER A 89 -0.15 14.02 5.41
N SER A 90 0.57 12.94 5.74
CA SER A 90 1.90 13.06 6.37
C SER A 90 2.93 13.80 5.50
N PHE A 91 2.77 13.81 4.17
CA PHE A 91 3.68 14.52 3.27
C PHE A 91 3.69 16.05 3.46
N ARG A 92 2.65 16.59 4.10
CA ARG A 92 2.53 18.00 4.49
C ARG A 92 3.33 18.33 5.75
N PHE A 93 3.57 17.35 6.61
CA PHE A 93 4.23 17.53 7.92
C PHE A 93 5.68 17.07 7.93
N ILE A 94 6.02 16.03 7.15
CA ILE A 94 7.35 15.44 7.10
C ILE A 94 7.82 15.22 5.64
N SER A 95 9.11 14.95 5.47
CA SER A 95 9.66 14.62 4.15
C SER A 95 9.08 13.30 3.64
N ILE A 96 9.05 13.12 2.30
CA ILE A 96 8.60 11.87 1.67
C ILE A 96 9.41 10.71 2.23
N THR A 97 10.74 10.84 2.26
CA THR A 97 11.66 9.81 2.78
C THR A 97 11.29 9.36 4.19
N ARG A 98 10.99 10.29 5.11
CA ARG A 98 10.57 9.93 6.47
C ARG A 98 9.22 9.25 6.49
N SER A 99 8.26 9.76 5.72
CA SER A 99 6.92 9.18 5.64
C SER A 99 6.96 7.76 5.06
N THR A 100 7.70 7.54 3.98
CA THR A 100 7.90 6.22 3.35
C THR A 100 8.60 5.26 4.29
N SER A 101 9.63 5.70 5.02
CA SER A 101 10.33 4.86 5.99
C SER A 101 9.41 4.50 7.17
N ILE A 102 8.73 5.46 7.78
CA ILE A 102 7.79 5.14 8.87
C ILE A 102 6.70 4.19 8.37
N SER A 103 6.15 4.43 7.19
CA SER A 103 5.11 3.57 6.63
C SER A 103 5.63 2.19 6.25
N SER A 104 6.91 2.03 5.87
CA SER A 104 7.50 0.72 5.56
C SER A 104 7.68 -0.18 6.78
N THR A 105 7.29 0.27 7.99
CA THR A 105 7.15 -0.59 9.17
C THR A 105 5.86 -1.42 9.16
N TYR A 106 4.91 -1.14 8.25
CA TYR A 106 3.65 -1.90 8.14
C TYR A 106 3.82 -3.43 8.01
N PRO A 107 4.87 -3.99 7.37
CA PRO A 107 5.04 -5.44 7.28
C PRO A 107 5.10 -6.10 8.67
N MET A 108 5.61 -5.42 9.69
CA MET A 108 5.61 -5.94 11.05
C MET A 108 4.20 -6.07 11.61
N ILE A 109 3.38 -5.03 11.40
CA ILE A 109 1.99 -5.02 11.83
C ILE A 109 1.23 -6.11 11.09
N SER A 110 1.47 -6.26 9.79
CA SER A 110 0.92 -7.35 8.97
C SER A 110 1.30 -8.72 9.51
N VAL A 111 2.57 -8.93 9.86
CA VAL A 111 3.05 -10.19 10.42
C VAL A 111 2.45 -10.47 11.80
N ALA A 112 2.33 -9.45 12.66
CA ALA A 112 1.69 -9.60 13.96
C ALA A 112 0.23 -10.03 13.81
N PHE A 113 -0.52 -9.39 12.89
CA PHE A 113 -1.88 -9.82 12.58
C PHE A 113 -1.93 -11.18 11.89
N ALA A 114 -0.94 -11.56 11.08
CA ALA A 114 -0.86 -12.89 10.48
C ALA A 114 -0.72 -13.99 11.55
N ILE A 115 0.11 -13.75 12.58
CA ILE A 115 0.22 -14.67 13.72
C ILE A 115 -1.10 -14.70 14.51
N ILE A 116 -1.65 -13.54 14.87
CA ILE A 116 -2.78 -13.44 15.80
C ILE A 116 -4.10 -13.88 15.16
N VAL A 117 -4.36 -13.45 13.92
CA VAL A 117 -5.66 -13.62 13.24
C VAL A 117 -5.65 -14.86 12.35
N LEU A 118 -4.56 -15.11 11.63
CA LEU A 118 -4.44 -16.25 10.71
C LEU A 118 -3.78 -17.48 11.34
N GLY A 119 -3.17 -17.34 12.53
CA GLY A 119 -2.50 -18.44 13.22
C GLY A 119 -1.18 -18.87 12.57
N GLU A 120 -0.56 -18.00 11.77
CA GLU A 120 0.67 -18.34 11.05
C GLU A 120 1.85 -18.58 12.01
N LYS A 121 2.66 -19.60 11.70
CA LYS A 121 3.91 -19.89 12.41
C LYS A 121 5.10 -19.40 11.58
N LEU A 122 5.87 -18.47 12.13
CA LEU A 122 7.06 -17.94 11.47
C LEU A 122 8.29 -18.78 11.78
N ALA A 123 9.11 -19.00 10.75
CA ALA A 123 10.45 -19.54 10.92
C ALA A 123 11.40 -18.49 11.49
N LEU A 124 12.46 -18.94 12.18
CA LEU A 124 13.45 -18.05 12.80
C LEU A 124 14.10 -17.08 11.80
N HIS A 125 14.37 -17.53 10.57
CA HIS A 125 14.92 -16.69 9.50
C HIS A 125 13.98 -15.53 9.11
N GLN A 126 12.67 -15.73 9.15
CA GLN A 126 11.69 -14.67 8.86
C GLN A 126 11.69 -13.62 9.97
N LEU A 127 11.80 -14.04 11.24
CA LEU A 127 11.96 -13.13 12.37
C LEU A 127 13.22 -12.28 12.26
N ILE A 128 14.35 -12.89 11.86
CA ILE A 128 15.60 -12.16 11.61
C ILE A 128 15.42 -11.13 10.48
N GLY A 129 14.78 -11.51 9.37
CA GLY A 129 14.50 -10.60 8.26
C GLY A 129 13.63 -9.40 8.67
N ILE A 130 12.65 -9.61 9.55
CA ILE A 130 11.84 -8.54 10.13
C ILE A 130 12.72 -7.60 10.96
N GLY A 131 13.59 -8.15 11.82
CA GLY A 131 14.53 -7.37 12.63
C GLY A 131 15.50 -6.51 11.80
N LEU A 132 15.99 -7.04 10.68
CA LEU A 132 16.85 -6.31 9.74
C LEU A 132 16.09 -5.17 9.04
N THR A 133 14.86 -5.45 8.57
CA THR A 133 13.99 -4.45 7.94
C THR A 133 13.70 -3.29 8.89
N LEU A 134 13.40 -3.62 10.15
CA LEU A 134 13.21 -2.67 11.24
C LEU A 134 14.41 -1.76 11.47
N SER A 135 15.58 -2.37 11.59
CA SER A 135 16.83 -1.66 11.85
C SER A 135 17.15 -0.70 10.71
N GLY A 136 17.02 -1.16 9.46
CA GLY A 136 17.22 -0.30 8.28
C GLY A 136 16.22 0.86 8.24
N THR A 137 14.96 0.59 8.57
CA THR A 137 13.92 1.62 8.62
C THR A 137 14.21 2.67 9.70
N TYR A 138 14.63 2.24 10.90
CA TYR A 138 15.02 3.11 12.00
C TYR A 138 16.21 4.00 11.63
N LEU A 139 17.23 3.46 10.97
CA LEU A 139 18.38 4.22 10.50
C LEU A 139 17.96 5.32 9.49
N LEU A 140 17.01 5.05 8.60
CA LEU A 140 16.47 6.06 7.68
C LEU A 140 15.66 7.15 8.40
N MET A 141 15.09 6.85 9.57
CA MET A 141 14.40 7.86 10.40
C MET A 141 15.38 8.77 11.14
N MET A 142 16.58 8.26 11.49
CA MET A 142 17.58 9.05 12.18
C MET A 142 17.99 10.26 11.34
N ARG A 143 17.98 11.45 11.97
CA ARG A 143 18.47 12.67 11.35
C ARG A 143 19.97 12.50 11.08
N GLY A 144 20.37 12.49 9.80
CA GLY A 144 21.70 12.98 9.45
C GLY A 144 21.81 14.41 9.96
N LYS A 145 22.72 14.66 10.92
CA LYS A 145 23.13 16.02 11.27
C LYS A 145 23.61 16.67 9.97
N ARG A 146 22.85 17.66 9.48
CA ARG A 146 23.40 18.66 8.57
C ARG A 146 24.05 19.72 9.41
#